data_AF-A0A966TTP4-F1
#
_entry.id   AF-A0A966TTP4-F1
#
_cell.length_a   1.000
_cell.length_b   1.000
_cell.length_c   1.000
_cell.angle_alpha   90.00
_cell.angle_beta   90.00
_cell.angle_gamma   90.00
#
_symmetry.space_group_name_H-M   'P 1'
#
loop_
_entity.id
_entity.type
_entity.pdbx_description
1 polymer ?
#
loop_
_entity_poly.entity_id
_entity_poly.type
_entity_poly.pdbx_seq_one_letter_code
_entity_poly.pdbx_strand_id
1 'polypeptide(L)'
;MVHPGSTSTLPLIRGSCPTHLVLCHRAGMTHLDTVGEPIAVPSLNDVITLYEDIANACGAYRRPITAGIVLNTGHLDEAAAHRAIEDTAQATGRLTVDPIRQGADALIGPLMA
;
A
#
# COMPACT_ATOMS: atom_id res chain seq x y z
N MET A 1 0.18 -5.93 -8.99
CA MET A 1 1.49 -6.24 -9.61
C MET A 1 2.16 -7.48 -9.04
N VAL A 2 2.19 -7.70 -7.72
CA VAL A 2 2.82 -8.91 -7.13
C VAL A 2 1.97 -10.18 -7.30
N HIS A 3 0.64 -10.04 -7.36
CA HIS A 3 -0.26 -11.17 -7.52
C HIS A 3 -0.27 -11.68 -8.98
N PRO A 4 0.17 -12.93 -9.26
CA PRO A 4 0.30 -13.46 -10.63
C PRO A 4 -1.05 -13.57 -11.36
N GLY A 5 -2.14 -13.84 -10.63
CA GLY A 5 -3.48 -13.93 -11.21
C GLY A 5 -4.18 -12.59 -11.50
N SER A 6 -3.50 -11.44 -11.29
CA SER A 6 -4.12 -10.13 -11.48
C SER A 6 -3.21 -9.15 -12.21
N THR A 7 -3.63 -8.76 -13.41
CA THR A 7 -2.94 -7.76 -14.26
C THR A 7 -3.56 -6.37 -14.17
N SER A 8 -4.67 -6.20 -13.44
CA SER A 8 -5.51 -5.00 -13.47
C SER A 8 -4.80 -3.72 -12.99
N THR A 9 -3.78 -3.84 -12.14
CA THR A 9 -3.09 -2.65 -11.60
C THR A 9 -2.36 -1.85 -12.68
N LEU A 10 -1.76 -2.51 -13.68
CA LEU A 10 -1.03 -1.82 -14.73
C LEU A 10 -1.93 -0.92 -15.60
N PRO A 11 -3.05 -1.40 -16.18
CA PRO A 11 -3.95 -0.53 -16.93
C PRO A 11 -4.59 0.56 -16.07
N LEU A 12 -4.86 0.32 -14.77
CA LEU A 12 -5.33 1.36 -13.85
C LEU A 12 -4.30 2.49 -13.70
N ILE A 13 -3.04 2.15 -13.44
CA ILE A 13 -1.95 3.13 -13.33
C ILE A 13 -1.79 3.91 -14.65
N ARG A 14 -1.81 3.22 -15.79
CA ARG A 14 -1.64 3.86 -17.11
C ARG A 14 -2.83 4.74 -17.51
N GLY A 15 -4.05 4.29 -17.23
CA GLY A 15 -5.26 5.05 -17.58
C GLY A 15 -5.47 6.28 -16.70
N SER A 16 -5.04 6.21 -15.43
CA SER A 16 -5.23 7.32 -14.48
C SER A 16 -4.07 8.30 -14.41
N CYS A 17 -2.84 7.90 -14.80
CA CYS A 17 -1.63 8.71 -14.66
C CYS A 17 -1.52 9.36 -13.25
N PRO A 18 -1.47 8.55 -12.19
CA PRO A 18 -1.67 9.04 -10.83
C PRO A 18 -0.59 10.05 -10.42
N THR A 19 -0.98 11.07 -9.68
CA THR A 19 -0.06 11.97 -8.97
C THR A 19 0.34 11.40 -7.60
N HIS A 20 -0.58 10.68 -6.96
CA HIS A 20 -0.41 10.06 -5.66
C HIS A 20 -0.89 8.62 -5.67
N LEU A 21 -0.31 7.82 -4.77
CA LEU A 21 -0.72 6.45 -4.48
C LEU A 21 -1.01 6.29 -2.99
N VAL A 22 -1.86 5.32 -2.66
CA VAL A 22 -2.05 4.83 -1.30
C VAL A 22 -1.88 3.32 -1.35
N LEU A 23 -0.96 2.77 -0.55
CA LEU A 23 -0.71 1.34 -0.53
C LEU A 23 -1.66 0.66 0.46
N CYS A 24 -2.55 -0.20 -0.02
CA CYS A 24 -3.39 -1.03 0.84
C CYS A 24 -2.68 -2.35 1.18
N HIS A 25 -2.68 -2.73 2.46
CA HIS A 25 -2.13 -4.00 2.92
C HIS A 25 -2.94 -4.59 4.07
N ARG A 26 -2.91 -5.91 4.27
CA ARG A 26 -3.56 -6.58 5.41
C ARG A 26 -2.52 -6.87 6.48
N ALA A 27 -2.77 -6.45 7.72
CA ALA A 27 -1.85 -6.68 8.82
C ALA A 27 -1.50 -8.17 8.95
N GLY A 28 -0.20 -8.46 9.16
CA GLY A 28 0.31 -9.83 9.32
C GLY A 28 0.39 -10.68 8.05
N MET A 29 -0.01 -10.18 6.87
CA MET A 29 0.04 -10.96 5.63
C MET A 29 1.46 -11.05 5.06
N THR A 30 2.12 -12.19 5.27
CA THR A 30 3.48 -12.45 4.77
C THR A 30 3.53 -13.20 3.44
N HIS A 31 2.42 -13.82 3.02
CA HIS A 31 2.28 -14.54 1.75
C HIS A 31 0.92 -14.22 1.13
N LEU A 32 0.84 -14.33 -0.19
CA LEU A 32 -0.42 -14.21 -0.92
C LEU A 32 -1.31 -15.42 -0.62
N ASP A 33 -2.57 -15.19 -0.25
CA ASP A 33 -3.49 -16.22 0.25
C ASP A 33 -4.40 -16.83 -0.83
N THR A 34 -4.43 -16.27 -2.04
CA THR A 34 -5.36 -16.67 -3.12
C THR A 34 -4.70 -17.37 -4.32
N VAL A 35 -3.39 -17.62 -4.27
CA VAL A 35 -2.60 -18.10 -5.41
C VAL A 35 -2.28 -19.59 -5.38
N GLY A 36 -2.58 -20.30 -4.28
CA GLY A 36 -2.28 -21.74 -4.13
C GLY A 36 -0.79 -22.08 -4.04
N GLU A 37 0.10 -21.12 -4.31
CA GLU A 37 1.55 -21.22 -4.18
C GLU A 37 2.08 -20.30 -3.06
N PRO A 38 3.18 -20.65 -2.38
CA PRO A 38 3.73 -19.87 -1.27
C PRO A 38 4.50 -18.63 -1.78
N ILE A 39 3.80 -17.68 -2.39
CA ILE A 39 4.39 -16.43 -2.88
C ILE A 39 4.49 -15.45 -1.72
N ALA A 40 5.71 -15.18 -1.27
CA ALA A 40 5.99 -14.22 -0.21
C ALA A 40 5.63 -12.78 -0.64
N VAL A 41 5.07 -12.01 0.29
CA VAL A 41 4.88 -10.57 0.14
C VAL A 41 6.24 -9.90 0.41
N PRO A 42 6.79 -9.10 -0.54
CA PRO A 42 8.01 -8.35 -0.31
C PRO A 42 7.83 -7.30 0.81
N SER A 43 8.92 -6.64 1.22
CA SER A 43 8.79 -5.52 2.15
C SER A 43 7.87 -4.44 1.55
N LEU A 44 7.08 -3.77 2.38
CA LEU A 44 6.13 -2.76 1.88
C LEU A 44 6.85 -1.60 1.19
N ASN A 45 8.07 -1.26 1.62
CA ASN A 45 8.90 -0.25 0.97
C ASN A 45 9.37 -0.67 -0.44
N ASP A 46 9.68 -1.95 -0.66
CA ASP A 46 9.99 -2.46 -2.00
C ASP A 46 8.75 -2.42 -2.89
N VAL A 47 7.59 -2.79 -2.34
CA VAL A 47 6.30 -2.73 -3.05
C VAL A 47 5.95 -1.29 -3.45
N ILE A 48 6.16 -0.31 -2.55
CA ILE A 48 5.98 1.11 -2.83
C ILE A 48 6.89 1.54 -3.98
N THR A 49 8.19 1.25 -3.87
CA THR A 49 9.19 1.62 -4.89
C THR A 49 8.83 1.06 -6.25
N LEU A 50 8.44 -0.22 -6.30
CA LEU A 50 7.98 -0.89 -7.51
C LEU A 50 6.78 -0.18 -8.15
N TYR A 51 5.76 0.18 -7.36
CA TYR A 51 4.58 0.86 -7.90
C TYR A 51 4.88 2.25 -8.44
N GLU A 52 5.73 3.01 -7.73
CA GLU A 52 6.16 4.34 -8.18
C GLU A 52 7.01 4.26 -9.46
N ASP A 53 7.93 3.29 -9.56
CA ASP A 53 8.75 3.06 -10.75
C ASP A 53 7.89 2.66 -11.97
N ILE A 54 6.95 1.72 -11.76
CA ILE A 54 6.02 1.31 -12.80
C ILE A 54 5.20 2.50 -13.28
N ALA A 55 4.71 3.34 -12.38
CA ALA A 55 3.93 4.53 -12.73
C ALA A 55 4.77 5.57 -13.47
N ASN A 56 5.99 5.85 -13.01
CA ASN A 56 6.93 6.75 -13.65
C ASN A 56 7.33 6.30 -15.07
N ALA A 57 7.37 4.98 -15.30
CA ALA A 57 7.69 4.37 -16.59
C ALA A 57 9.00 4.92 -17.19
N CYS A 58 10.09 4.80 -16.44
CA CYS A 58 11.43 5.25 -16.84
C CYS A 58 11.49 6.75 -17.20
N GLY A 59 10.72 7.59 -16.49
CA GLY A 59 10.67 9.03 -16.73
C GLY A 59 9.67 9.49 -17.80
N ALA A 60 8.93 8.58 -18.43
CA ALA A 60 7.89 8.95 -19.39
C ALA A 60 6.72 9.71 -18.72
N TYR A 61 6.45 9.43 -17.45
CA TYR A 61 5.43 10.12 -16.65
C TYR A 61 6.02 10.65 -15.34
N ARG A 62 5.36 11.62 -14.71
CA ARG A 62 5.74 12.08 -13.37
C ARG A 62 5.70 10.88 -12.41
N ARG A 63 6.75 10.72 -11.59
CA ARG A 63 6.76 9.72 -10.52
C ARG A 63 5.71 10.10 -9.47
N PRO A 64 4.72 9.25 -9.17
CA PRO A 64 3.77 9.54 -8.11
C PRO A 64 4.43 9.44 -6.75
N ILE A 65 3.81 10.06 -5.75
CA ILE A 65 4.20 9.94 -4.35
C ILE A 65 3.24 9.01 -3.64
N THR A 66 3.74 8.00 -2.94
CA THR A 66 2.90 7.22 -2.04
C THR A 66 2.62 8.01 -0.76
N ALA A 67 1.38 8.45 -0.59
CA ALA A 67 0.91 9.29 0.51
C ALA A 67 0.91 8.56 1.87
N GLY A 68 0.76 7.24 1.85
CA GLY A 68 0.76 6.41 3.06
C GLY A 68 0.32 4.98 2.80
N ILE A 69 0.25 4.22 3.89
CA ILE A 69 -0.20 2.83 3.92
C ILE A 69 -1.57 2.79 4.60
N VAL A 70 -2.55 2.20 3.93
CA VAL A 70 -3.82 1.82 4.53
C VAL A 70 -3.74 0.37 4.96
N LEU A 71 -3.73 0.16 6.28
CA LEU A 71 -3.58 -1.15 6.89
C LEU A 71 -4.93 -1.70 7.32
N ASN A 72 -5.35 -2.80 6.70
CA ASN A 72 -6.55 -3.53 7.10
C ASN A 72 -6.25 -4.33 8.36
N THR A 73 -6.83 -3.89 9.48
CA THR A 73 -6.78 -4.56 10.79
C THR A 73 -8.12 -5.14 11.22
N GLY A 74 -9.06 -5.34 10.28
CA GLY A 74 -10.44 -5.76 10.60
C GLY A 74 -10.57 -7.14 11.26
N HIS A 75 -9.52 -7.96 11.19
CA HIS A 75 -9.45 -9.28 11.81
C HIS A 75 -8.78 -9.27 13.20
N LEU A 76 -8.31 -8.12 13.66
CA LEU A 76 -7.62 -7.94 14.94
C LEU A 76 -8.55 -7.29 15.96
N ASP A 77 -8.27 -7.50 17.26
CA ASP A 77 -8.85 -6.68 18.31
C ASP A 77 -8.25 -5.26 18.31
N GLU A 78 -8.84 -4.35 19.08
CA GLU A 78 -8.44 -2.94 19.08
C GLU A 78 -6.97 -2.72 19.48
N ALA A 79 -6.49 -3.44 20.50
CA ALA A 79 -5.13 -3.29 20.99
C ALA A 79 -4.10 -3.86 19.98
N ALA A 80 -4.42 -4.98 19.35
CA ALA A 80 -3.61 -5.58 18.30
C ALA A 80 -3.62 -4.75 17.01
N ALA A 81 -4.76 -4.16 16.65
CA ALA A 81 -4.87 -3.24 15.53
C ALA A 81 -3.97 -2.02 15.73
N HIS A 82 -4.01 -1.40 16.91
CA HIS A 82 -3.17 -0.25 17.24
C HIS A 82 -1.67 -0.58 17.13
N ARG A 83 -1.23 -1.67 17.76
CA ARG A 83 0.16 -2.14 17.65
C ARG A 83 0.58 -2.41 16.21
N ALA A 84 -0.26 -3.08 15.43
CA ALA A 84 0.06 -3.39 14.04
C ALA A 84 0.24 -2.13 13.19
N ILE A 85 -0.54 -1.08 13.45
CA ILE A 85 -0.40 0.22 12.77
C ILE A 85 0.91 0.89 13.18
N GLU A 86 1.21 0.95 14.49
CA GLU A 86 2.45 1.54 15.01
C GLU A 86 3.71 0.81 14.49
N ASP A 87 3.73 -0.52 14.59
CA ASP A 87 4.83 -1.36 14.12
C ASP A 87 5.07 -1.17 12.62
N THR A 88 3.99 -1.11 11.83
CA THR A 88 4.09 -0.89 10.37
C THR A 88 4.59 0.53 10.07
N ALA A 89 4.10 1.55 10.77
CA ALA A 89 4.56 2.92 10.62
C ALA A 89 6.05 3.05 10.95
N GLN A 90 6.49 2.43 12.04
CA GLN A 90 7.89 2.44 12.48
C GLN A 90 8.79 1.68 11.50
N ALA A 91 8.39 0.49 11.06
CA ALA A 91 9.19 -0.34 10.16
C ALA A 91 9.33 0.28 8.77
N THR A 92 8.31 0.99 8.29
CA THR A 92 8.30 1.58 6.94
C THR A 92 8.77 3.03 6.92
N GLY A 93 8.66 3.75 8.04
CA GLY A 93 8.84 5.20 8.10
C GLY A 93 7.74 5.96 7.36
N ARG A 94 6.57 5.35 7.14
CA ARG A 94 5.44 5.92 6.38
C ARG A 94 4.24 6.15 7.29
N LEU A 95 3.45 7.18 6.96
CA LEU A 95 2.10 7.34 7.51
C LEU A 95 1.33 6.04 7.28
N THR A 96 0.83 5.44 8.36
CA THR A 96 0.05 4.20 8.32
C THR A 96 -1.22 4.40 9.12
N VAL A 97 -2.36 4.06 8.52
CA VAL A 97 -3.68 4.25 9.12
C VAL A 97 -4.60 3.08 8.81
N ASP A 98 -5.50 2.74 9.71
CA ASP A 98 -6.69 1.95 9.37
C ASP A 98 -7.88 2.92 9.23
N PRO A 99 -8.27 3.31 8.00
CA PRO A 99 -9.30 4.32 7.80
C PRO A 99 -10.69 3.84 8.18
N ILE A 100 -10.91 2.52 8.32
CA ILE A 100 -12.19 1.97 8.77
C ILE A 100 -12.35 2.17 10.29
N ARG A 101 -11.25 2.11 11.05
CA ARG A 101 -11.26 2.36 12.50
C ARG A 101 -11.04 3.82 12.87
N GLN A 102 -10.10 4.49 12.21
CA GLN A 102 -9.57 5.80 12.61
C GLN A 102 -10.10 6.95 11.74
N GLY A 103 -10.81 6.65 10.65
CA GLY A 103 -11.12 7.63 9.61
C GLY A 103 -9.91 7.90 8.68
N ALA A 104 -10.16 8.63 7.59
CA ALA A 104 -9.18 8.85 6.53
C ALA A 104 -8.50 10.22 6.56
N ASP A 105 -8.82 11.07 7.55
CA ASP A 105 -8.45 12.49 7.56
C ASP A 105 -6.93 12.71 7.48
N ALA A 106 -6.14 11.84 8.11
CA ALA A 106 -4.68 11.91 8.08
C ALA A 106 -4.08 11.76 6.67
N LEU A 107 -4.82 11.15 5.72
CA LEU A 107 -4.38 11.00 4.33
C LEU A 107 -4.65 12.25 3.48
N ILE A 108 -5.59 13.12 3.87
CA ILE A 108 -6.02 14.26 3.05
C ILE A 108 -4.86 15.24 2.84
N GLY A 109 -4.14 15.60 3.90
CA GLY A 109 -2.99 16.51 3.82
C GLY A 109 -1.93 16.04 2.81
N PRO A 110 -1.39 14.82 2.96
CA PRO A 110 -0.44 14.24 2.01
C PRO A 110 -0.96 14.11 0.57
N LEU A 111 -2.27 13.90 0.37
CA LEU A 111 -2.86 13.77 -0.97
C LEU A 111 -3.10 15.11 -1.68
N MET A 112 -3.18 16.21 -0.91
CA MET A 112 -3.45 17.56 -1.42
C MET A 112 -2.22 18.47 -1.42
N ALA A 113 -1.06 17.97 -0.98
CA ALA A 113 0.23 18.67 -1.00
C ALA A 113 0.85 18.71 -2.41
#